data_AF-A0A3R7PBH1-F1
#
_entry.id   AF-A0A3R7PBH1-F1
#
_cell.length_a   1.000
_cell.length_b   1.000
_cell.length_c   1.000
_cell.angle_alpha   90.00
_cell.angle_beta   90.00
_cell.angle_gamma   90.00
#
_symmetry.space_group_name_H-M   'P 1'
#
loop_
_entity.id
_entity.type
_entity.pdbx_description
1 polymer ?
#
loop_
_entity_poly.entity_id
_entity_poly.type
_entity_poly.pdbx_seq_one_letter_code
_entity_poly.pdbx_strand_id
1 'polypeptide(L)'
;MQLLLVLLSSTVCGTLCGQNLLIDFSSTTQDGGPASQAGYQSYNAGHEVTADFITRSYSAFGTTIDITPDWPNTTDNRAQQMIDRGGGNDANWDNANTDLNLVTDWLGIDTRTGNGGNGNWDGVTGGTPTFMTLTVANLPAGTYGWTSYHHDTENVHTNFQIELSTDGGNSFVNLGQDFYMSDSSPGGSPDSGTDGGGGVLVGPDADSLASTVNFTIDATGVDEVVIRFAPLSGALGNAVHNQLWGINGFEMSPLSDADEDDLPDSFESLIVDANPTDAIETIEDVLPGEDFDNDGSSNAEELTRGTSPVEADSDDDGLLDGAEDGGGSWVNTDQTGSNPLNADSDGDGLLDGIENPDLPHDSDNPATQPGTNPNEA
;
A
#
# COMPACT_ATOMS: atom_id res chain seq x y z
N MET A 1 -56.71 -11.95 -20.96
CA MET A 1 -55.89 -12.14 -22.19
C MET A 1 -55.82 -10.78 -22.83
N GLN A 2 -54.75 -10.00 -22.75
CA GLN A 2 -53.33 -10.32 -22.66
C GLN A 2 -52.69 -9.09 -22.01
N LEU A 3 -52.00 -9.27 -20.88
CA LEU A 3 -51.32 -8.18 -20.18
C LEU A 3 -50.08 -7.82 -21.00
N LEU A 4 -50.06 -6.62 -21.57
CA LEU A 4 -48.92 -6.10 -22.32
C LEU A 4 -47.83 -5.74 -21.30
N LEU A 5 -46.96 -6.70 -21.01
CA LEU A 5 -45.76 -6.49 -20.22
C LEU A 5 -44.80 -5.68 -21.08
N VAL A 6 -44.74 -4.37 -20.83
CA VAL A 6 -43.66 -3.52 -21.32
C VAL A 6 -42.41 -3.98 -20.58
N LEU A 7 -41.58 -4.79 -21.26
CA LEU A 7 -40.19 -4.96 -20.88
C LEU A 7 -39.53 -3.60 -21.06
N LEU A 8 -39.44 -2.84 -19.96
CA LEU A 8 -38.40 -1.82 -19.82
C LEU A 8 -37.08 -2.58 -19.92
N SER A 9 -36.37 -2.39 -21.02
CA SER A 9 -34.97 -2.77 -21.09
C SER A 9 -34.25 -1.95 -20.04
N SER A 10 -33.80 -2.60 -18.97
CA SER A 10 -32.80 -2.07 -18.06
C SER A 10 -31.47 -2.00 -18.80
N THR A 11 -31.34 -1.01 -19.67
CA THR A 11 -30.06 -0.58 -20.24
C THR A 11 -29.59 0.61 -19.42
N VAL A 12 -29.12 0.34 -18.20
CA VAL A 12 -28.12 1.12 -17.50
C VAL A 12 -27.24 0.10 -16.77
N CYS A 13 -26.40 -0.57 -17.53
CA CYS A 13 -25.18 -1.16 -17.01
C CYS A 13 -24.08 -0.37 -17.71
N GLY A 14 -23.72 0.76 -17.10
CA GLY A 14 -22.59 1.57 -17.54
C GLY A 14 -21.32 0.86 -17.08
N THR A 15 -20.68 0.16 -17.99
CA THR A 15 -19.23 -0.15 -18.03
C THR A 15 -18.56 -0.96 -16.90
N LEU A 16 -19.14 -1.17 -15.71
CA LEU A 16 -18.46 -1.79 -14.56
C LEU A 16 -19.08 -3.12 -14.06
N CYS A 17 -19.71 -3.91 -14.93
CA CYS A 17 -20.18 -5.25 -14.53
C CYS A 17 -19.06 -6.28 -14.75
N GLY A 18 -18.11 -6.34 -13.81
CA GLY A 18 -17.03 -7.33 -13.81
C GLY A 18 -16.43 -7.56 -12.43
N GLN A 19 -15.89 -8.76 -12.23
CA GLN A 19 -15.20 -9.14 -11.00
C GLN A 19 -13.97 -8.26 -10.77
N ASN A 20 -13.64 -8.02 -9.49
CA ASN A 20 -12.41 -7.39 -9.05
C ASN A 20 -11.17 -8.08 -9.65
N LEU A 21 -10.08 -7.34 -9.78
CA LEU A 21 -8.80 -7.87 -10.21
C LEU A 21 -7.95 -8.19 -8.97
N LEU A 22 -7.88 -9.46 -8.60
CA LEU A 22 -7.02 -9.95 -7.53
C LEU A 22 -5.85 -10.68 -8.17
N ILE A 23 -4.63 -10.19 -7.97
CA ILE A 23 -3.39 -10.77 -8.50
C ILE A 23 -2.49 -11.18 -7.34
N ASP A 24 -1.95 -12.38 -7.47
CA ASP A 24 -0.96 -12.93 -6.56
C ASP A 24 0.30 -13.30 -7.36
N PHE A 25 1.46 -12.82 -6.89
CA PHE A 25 2.76 -13.07 -7.47
C PHE A 25 3.38 -14.30 -6.83
N SER A 26 3.52 -15.39 -7.59
CA SER A 26 4.06 -16.64 -7.04
C SER A 26 5.33 -17.12 -7.78
N SER A 27 6.33 -17.61 -7.03
CA SER A 27 7.57 -18.12 -7.62
C SER A 27 7.40 -19.49 -8.26
N THR A 28 8.09 -19.71 -9.38
CA THR A 28 8.08 -21.02 -10.07
C THR A 28 9.33 -21.85 -9.84
N THR A 29 10.40 -21.22 -9.34
CA THR A 29 11.73 -21.81 -9.26
C THR A 29 12.20 -22.07 -7.83
N GLN A 30 11.45 -21.60 -6.84
CA GLN A 30 11.71 -21.77 -5.41
C GLN A 30 10.56 -22.59 -4.75
N ASP A 31 10.84 -23.11 -3.55
CA ASP A 31 10.14 -24.09 -2.69
C ASP A 31 8.95 -24.97 -3.20
N GLY A 32 8.98 -25.42 -4.45
CA GLY A 32 8.03 -26.42 -4.97
C GLY A 32 7.08 -25.91 -6.04
N GLY A 33 7.22 -24.66 -6.45
CA GLY A 33 6.45 -24.03 -7.52
C GLY A 33 5.28 -23.20 -6.99
N PRO A 34 4.50 -22.58 -7.89
CA PRO A 34 3.63 -21.48 -7.52
C PRO A 34 2.49 -21.93 -6.60
N ALA A 35 2.33 -21.25 -5.47
CA ALA A 35 1.38 -21.58 -4.43
C ALA A 35 0.32 -20.49 -4.29
N SER A 36 -0.53 -20.29 -5.31
CA SER A 36 -1.37 -19.11 -5.31
C SER A 36 -2.48 -19.08 -4.25
N GLN A 37 -2.80 -17.88 -3.75
CA GLN A 37 -3.87 -17.59 -2.82
C GLN A 37 -5.23 -17.94 -3.43
N ALA A 38 -6.09 -18.55 -2.61
CA ALA A 38 -7.43 -18.92 -3.05
C ALA A 38 -8.25 -17.67 -3.38
N GLY A 39 -8.81 -17.61 -4.60
CA GLY A 39 -9.58 -16.46 -5.09
C GLY A 39 -8.78 -15.49 -5.96
N TYR A 40 -7.45 -15.58 -5.92
CA TYR A 40 -6.55 -14.73 -6.70
C TYR A 40 -6.21 -15.34 -8.06
N GLN A 41 -5.90 -14.47 -9.01
CA GLN A 41 -5.34 -14.84 -10.30
C GLN A 41 -3.81 -14.80 -10.22
N SER A 42 -3.17 -15.84 -10.72
CA SER A 42 -1.74 -16.06 -10.50
C SER A 42 -0.86 -15.40 -11.58
N TYR A 43 0.10 -14.56 -11.13
CA TYR A 43 1.25 -14.11 -11.91
C TYR A 43 2.48 -14.91 -11.47
N ASN A 44 2.94 -15.83 -12.32
CA ASN A 44 4.02 -16.75 -11.98
C ASN A 44 5.31 -16.44 -12.72
N ALA A 45 6.44 -16.27 -12.04
CA ALA A 45 7.73 -16.10 -12.71
C ALA A 45 8.85 -16.90 -12.05
N GLY A 46 9.94 -17.14 -12.77
CA GLY A 46 11.18 -17.63 -12.17
C GLY A 46 11.95 -16.48 -11.53
N HIS A 47 12.56 -16.74 -10.38
CA HIS A 47 13.47 -15.83 -9.69
C HIS A 47 14.64 -15.44 -10.62
N GLU A 48 14.82 -14.14 -10.90
CA GLU A 48 15.87 -13.62 -11.80
C GLU A 48 15.77 -14.14 -13.25
N VAL A 49 14.60 -14.63 -13.67
CA VAL A 49 14.35 -15.15 -15.02
C VAL A 49 13.64 -14.09 -15.88
N THR A 50 14.41 -13.19 -16.48
CA THR A 50 13.89 -12.08 -17.32
C THR A 50 12.86 -12.50 -18.37
N ALA A 51 12.97 -13.71 -18.91
CA ALA A 51 12.03 -14.19 -19.93
C ALA A 51 10.61 -14.49 -19.38
N ASP A 52 10.45 -14.61 -18.08
CA ASP A 52 9.18 -14.94 -17.43
C ASP A 52 8.39 -13.68 -17.00
N PHE A 53 9.10 -12.55 -16.82
CA PHE A 53 8.51 -11.24 -16.52
C PHE A 53 7.94 -10.60 -17.80
N ILE A 54 6.79 -11.09 -18.20
CA ILE A 54 6.07 -10.67 -19.40
C ILE A 54 4.70 -10.08 -19.05
N THR A 55 4.09 -9.38 -20.00
CA THR A 55 2.68 -9.00 -19.92
C THR A 55 1.79 -10.22 -19.78
N ARG A 56 0.86 -10.18 -18.81
CA ARG A 56 -0.19 -11.18 -18.63
C ARG A 56 -1.55 -10.54 -18.63
N SER A 57 -2.52 -11.25 -19.20
CA SER A 57 -3.88 -10.76 -19.40
C SER A 57 -4.85 -11.46 -18.45
N TYR A 58 -5.66 -10.68 -17.75
CA TYR A 58 -6.62 -11.14 -16.74
C TYR A 58 -8.02 -10.65 -17.05
N SER A 59 -9.03 -11.43 -16.71
CA SER A 59 -10.43 -11.02 -16.88
C SER A 59 -10.90 -10.26 -15.64
N ALA A 60 -11.14 -8.96 -15.78
CA ALA A 60 -11.65 -8.10 -14.71
C ALA A 60 -12.44 -6.93 -15.30
N PHE A 61 -13.32 -6.32 -14.50
CA PHE A 61 -14.07 -5.12 -14.88
C PHE A 61 -14.84 -5.24 -16.22
N GLY A 62 -15.26 -6.46 -16.57
CA GLY A 62 -16.02 -6.74 -17.80
C GLY A 62 -15.16 -6.73 -19.06
N THR A 63 -13.84 -6.64 -18.93
CA THR A 63 -12.85 -6.59 -20.01
C THR A 63 -11.65 -7.50 -19.73
N THR A 64 -10.57 -7.33 -20.50
CA THR A 64 -9.26 -7.91 -20.27
C THR A 64 -8.29 -6.82 -19.82
N ILE A 65 -7.64 -7.03 -18.69
CA ILE A 65 -6.63 -6.14 -18.10
C ILE A 65 -5.25 -6.77 -18.28
N ASP A 66 -4.30 -6.00 -18.77
CA ASP A 66 -2.93 -6.45 -18.97
C ASP A 66 -2.03 -5.92 -17.85
N ILE A 67 -1.28 -6.81 -17.20
CA ILE A 67 -0.33 -6.47 -16.13
C ILE A 67 1.08 -6.77 -16.61
N THR A 68 1.96 -5.76 -16.54
CA THR A 68 3.35 -5.87 -16.98
C THR A 68 4.29 -5.32 -15.91
N PRO A 69 5.10 -6.18 -15.25
CA PRO A 69 6.21 -5.70 -14.44
C PRO A 69 7.41 -5.30 -15.28
N ASP A 70 8.16 -4.29 -14.83
CA ASP A 70 9.44 -3.90 -15.43
C ASP A 70 10.40 -3.28 -14.38
N TRP A 71 11.68 -3.22 -14.71
CA TRP A 71 12.76 -2.65 -13.88
C TRP A 71 13.57 -1.64 -14.70
N PRO A 72 12.99 -0.46 -14.96
CA PRO A 72 13.36 0.40 -16.09
C PRO A 72 14.77 0.99 -16.01
N ASN A 73 15.40 0.98 -14.83
CA ASN A 73 16.72 1.56 -14.60
C ASN A 73 17.69 0.58 -13.93
N THR A 74 17.59 -0.70 -14.27
CA THR A 74 18.51 -1.76 -13.82
C THR A 74 19.42 -2.24 -14.97
N THR A 75 20.52 -2.88 -14.62
CA THR A 75 21.56 -3.30 -15.60
C THR A 75 21.82 -4.80 -15.63
N ASP A 76 21.23 -5.57 -14.72
CA ASP A 76 21.46 -7.00 -14.54
C ASP A 76 20.15 -7.67 -14.09
N ASN A 77 19.92 -8.91 -14.52
CA ASN A 77 18.69 -9.63 -14.22
C ASN A 77 18.59 -10.04 -12.74
N ARG A 78 19.71 -10.02 -12.00
CA ARG A 78 19.72 -10.19 -10.53
C ARG A 78 18.98 -9.07 -9.80
N ALA A 79 18.66 -7.97 -10.46
CA ALA A 79 17.76 -6.97 -9.91
C ALA A 79 16.31 -7.48 -9.84
N GLN A 80 15.92 -8.43 -10.70
CA GLN A 80 14.53 -8.84 -10.95
C GLN A 80 14.16 -10.03 -10.06
N GLN A 81 13.46 -9.79 -8.97
CA GLN A 81 13.21 -10.79 -7.94
C GLN A 81 11.80 -11.40 -8.07
N MET A 82 11.69 -12.71 -7.84
CA MET A 82 10.43 -13.41 -7.57
C MET A 82 10.76 -14.47 -6.50
N ILE A 83 10.68 -14.07 -5.23
CA ILE A 83 11.16 -14.87 -4.09
C ILE A 83 10.01 -15.64 -3.47
N ASP A 84 10.27 -16.91 -3.18
CA ASP A 84 9.50 -17.74 -2.25
C ASP A 84 10.41 -18.04 -1.06
N ARG A 85 9.98 -17.65 0.14
CA ARG A 85 10.75 -17.89 1.38
C ARG A 85 10.68 -19.34 1.85
N GLY A 86 9.70 -20.09 1.37
CA GLY A 86 9.48 -21.50 1.62
C GLY A 86 8.97 -21.85 3.01
N GLY A 87 8.52 -23.09 3.15
CA GLY A 87 7.74 -23.58 4.28
C GLY A 87 8.42 -23.50 5.65
N GLY A 88 9.74 -23.33 5.69
CA GLY A 88 10.48 -23.09 6.94
C GLY A 88 10.30 -21.68 7.49
N ASN A 89 10.26 -20.68 6.60
CA ASN A 89 10.07 -19.27 6.92
C ASN A 89 8.58 -18.94 7.01
N ASP A 90 7.75 -19.57 6.19
CA ASP A 90 6.28 -19.48 6.27
C ASP A 90 5.72 -19.82 7.66
N ALA A 91 6.42 -20.65 8.43
CA ALA A 91 6.04 -21.00 9.79
C ALA A 91 6.14 -19.82 10.79
N ASN A 92 6.76 -18.71 10.39
CA ASN A 92 6.81 -17.47 11.16
C ASN A 92 5.50 -16.65 11.03
N TRP A 93 4.69 -16.91 10.00
CA TRP A 93 3.38 -16.27 9.83
C TRP A 93 2.29 -17.01 10.62
N ASP A 94 1.45 -16.26 11.35
CA ASP A 94 0.22 -16.80 11.94
C ASP A 94 -0.91 -16.81 10.89
N ASN A 95 -1.08 -17.96 10.24
CA ASN A 95 -2.02 -18.14 9.13
C ASN A 95 -3.48 -18.36 9.58
N ALA A 96 -3.98 -17.59 10.54
CA ALA A 96 -5.33 -17.79 11.06
C ALA A 96 -6.43 -17.44 10.03
N ASN A 97 -6.18 -16.48 9.13
CA ASN A 97 -7.09 -16.10 8.05
C ASN A 97 -6.81 -16.77 6.70
N THR A 98 -5.93 -17.77 6.65
CA THR A 98 -5.68 -18.58 5.45
C THR A 98 -5.13 -17.77 4.25
N ASP A 99 -4.27 -16.81 4.56
CA ASP A 99 -3.60 -15.85 3.69
C ASP A 99 -2.10 -16.10 3.52
N LEU A 100 -1.54 -17.16 4.12
CA LEU A 100 -0.10 -17.48 3.98
C LEU A 100 0.36 -17.54 2.52
N ASN A 101 -0.45 -18.10 1.62
CA ASN A 101 -0.12 -18.19 0.20
C ASN A 101 -0.05 -16.80 -0.46
N LEU A 102 -0.73 -15.81 0.10
CA LEU A 102 -0.64 -14.42 -0.36
C LEU A 102 0.65 -13.76 0.09
N VAL A 103 1.18 -14.07 1.28
CA VAL A 103 2.34 -13.36 1.86
C VAL A 103 3.68 -14.10 1.74
N THR A 104 3.68 -15.36 1.30
CA THR A 104 4.89 -16.20 1.21
C THR A 104 5.80 -15.83 0.03
N ASP A 105 5.18 -15.50 -1.10
CA ASP A 105 5.87 -15.15 -2.33
C ASP A 105 5.84 -13.63 -2.53
N TRP A 106 6.87 -13.07 -3.19
CA TRP A 106 6.80 -11.70 -3.67
C TRP A 106 7.58 -11.47 -4.96
N LEU A 107 7.02 -10.62 -5.81
CA LEU A 107 7.68 -9.99 -6.93
C LEU A 107 8.40 -8.74 -6.44
N GLY A 108 9.65 -8.51 -6.84
CA GLY A 108 10.39 -7.41 -6.25
C GLY A 108 11.67 -6.99 -6.94
N ILE A 109 12.47 -6.22 -6.22
CA ILE A 109 13.68 -5.57 -6.69
C ILE A 109 14.84 -5.74 -5.71
N ASP A 110 16.03 -5.96 -6.26
CA ASP A 110 17.30 -5.86 -5.56
C ASP A 110 18.01 -4.56 -5.93
N THR A 111 18.17 -3.67 -4.96
CA THR A 111 18.74 -2.33 -5.21
C THR A 111 20.26 -2.34 -5.25
N ARG A 112 20.94 -3.45 -4.89
CA ARG A 112 22.41 -3.49 -4.77
C ARG A 112 23.08 -3.26 -6.11
N THR A 113 24.05 -2.34 -6.13
CA THR A 113 24.86 -2.05 -7.32
C THR A 113 25.58 -3.28 -7.90
N GLY A 114 25.97 -4.23 -7.04
CA GLY A 114 26.58 -5.50 -7.46
C GLY A 114 25.64 -6.43 -8.23
N ASN A 115 24.33 -6.23 -8.09
CA ASN A 115 23.25 -7.02 -8.69
C ASN A 115 22.45 -6.23 -9.74
N GLY A 116 22.95 -5.05 -10.12
CA GLY A 116 22.40 -4.27 -11.23
C GLY A 116 21.46 -3.14 -10.84
N GLY A 117 21.18 -2.94 -9.54
CA GLY A 117 20.47 -1.78 -9.02
C GLY A 117 21.36 -0.52 -8.88
N ASN A 118 20.78 0.56 -8.38
CA ASN A 118 21.42 1.87 -8.23
C ASN A 118 22.08 2.11 -6.85
N GLY A 119 21.99 1.14 -5.94
CA GLY A 119 22.48 1.23 -4.57
C GLY A 119 21.52 1.97 -3.66
N ASN A 120 22.07 2.50 -2.57
CA ASN A 120 21.26 3.15 -1.54
C ASN A 120 20.62 4.43 -2.05
N TRP A 121 19.37 4.63 -1.67
CA TRP A 121 18.60 5.84 -1.86
C TRP A 121 17.77 6.12 -0.62
N ASP A 122 17.86 7.33 -0.11
CA ASP A 122 17.32 7.80 1.18
C ASP A 122 16.17 8.81 0.99
N GLY A 123 15.53 8.82 -0.18
CA GLY A 123 14.44 9.76 -0.48
C GLY A 123 14.87 11.19 -0.79
N VAL A 124 16.10 11.61 -0.44
CA VAL A 124 16.56 13.00 -0.58
C VAL A 124 17.47 13.27 -1.79
N THR A 125 17.76 14.55 -2.04
CA THR A 125 18.35 15.04 -3.30
C THR A 125 19.82 14.61 -3.47
N GLY A 126 20.05 13.59 -4.31
CA GLY A 126 21.39 13.24 -4.78
C GLY A 126 21.56 11.83 -5.35
N GLY A 127 20.60 10.92 -5.10
CA GLY A 127 20.59 9.55 -5.61
C GLY A 127 19.53 9.32 -6.70
N THR A 128 19.63 8.18 -7.39
CA THR A 128 18.57 7.66 -8.27
C THR A 128 18.07 6.36 -7.65
N PRO A 129 16.79 6.24 -7.26
CA PRO A 129 16.25 5.00 -6.72
C PRO A 129 16.39 3.86 -7.75
N THR A 130 16.36 2.62 -7.27
CA THR A 130 16.18 1.46 -8.15
C THR A 130 14.69 1.24 -8.32
N PHE A 131 14.15 1.51 -9.50
CA PHE A 131 12.71 1.44 -9.71
C PHE A 131 12.27 0.05 -10.12
N MET A 132 11.08 -0.31 -9.64
CA MET A 132 10.25 -1.33 -10.25
C MET A 132 8.92 -0.68 -10.65
N THR A 133 8.36 -1.08 -11.79
CA THR A 133 7.05 -0.60 -12.24
C THR A 133 6.09 -1.74 -12.45
N LEU A 134 4.82 -1.53 -12.11
CA LEU A 134 3.69 -2.33 -12.56
C LEU A 134 2.82 -1.47 -13.48
N THR A 135 2.77 -1.85 -14.76
CA THR A 135 1.88 -1.23 -15.74
C THR A 135 0.56 -2.01 -15.80
N VAL A 136 -0.55 -1.30 -15.57
CA VAL A 136 -1.92 -1.77 -15.72
C VAL A 136 -2.50 -1.16 -17.01
N ALA A 137 -2.60 -1.99 -18.04
CA ALA A 137 -3.07 -1.58 -19.36
C ALA A 137 -4.50 -2.10 -19.64
N ASN A 138 -5.18 -1.41 -20.55
CA ASN A 138 -6.60 -1.65 -20.91
C ASN A 138 -7.59 -1.46 -19.74
N LEU A 139 -7.20 -0.72 -18.70
CA LEU A 139 -8.07 -0.37 -17.59
C LEU A 139 -9.17 0.59 -18.09
N PRO A 140 -10.47 0.25 -17.98
CA PRO A 140 -11.54 1.16 -18.37
C PRO A 140 -11.51 2.46 -17.56
N ALA A 141 -12.07 3.53 -18.13
CA ALA A 141 -12.20 4.79 -17.40
C ALA A 141 -13.03 4.60 -16.12
N GLY A 142 -12.58 5.20 -15.03
CA GLY A 142 -13.21 5.13 -13.71
C GLY A 142 -12.19 5.20 -12.58
N THR A 143 -12.70 5.29 -11.36
CA THR A 143 -11.90 5.30 -10.14
C THR A 143 -11.86 3.88 -9.55
N TYR A 144 -10.68 3.46 -9.12
CA TYR A 144 -10.44 2.11 -8.59
C TYR A 144 -9.74 2.22 -7.25
N GLY A 145 -10.19 1.43 -6.28
CA GLY A 145 -9.43 1.17 -5.07
C GLY A 145 -8.31 0.21 -5.40
N TRP A 146 -7.11 0.50 -4.91
CA TRP A 146 -5.95 -0.37 -4.96
C TRP A 146 -5.59 -0.77 -3.55
N THR A 147 -5.43 -2.07 -3.33
CA THR A 147 -4.87 -2.64 -2.10
C THR A 147 -3.69 -3.52 -2.48
N SER A 148 -2.51 -3.33 -1.90
CA SER A 148 -1.36 -4.23 -2.13
C SER A 148 -0.67 -4.65 -0.85
N TYR A 149 -0.10 -5.85 -0.89
CA TYR A 149 0.51 -6.50 0.27
C TYR A 149 2.02 -6.51 0.16
N HIS A 150 2.71 -6.15 1.25
CA HIS A 150 4.16 -6.02 1.32
C HIS A 150 4.72 -6.67 2.58
N HIS A 151 4.88 -7.99 2.56
CA HIS A 151 5.33 -8.76 3.70
C HIS A 151 6.41 -9.78 3.31
N ASP A 152 7.35 -9.98 4.21
CA ASP A 152 8.38 -11.01 4.12
C ASP A 152 8.25 -12.02 5.27
N THR A 153 8.11 -13.30 4.95
CA THR A 153 8.05 -14.33 5.99
C THR A 153 9.41 -14.62 6.66
N GLU A 154 10.47 -13.91 6.24
CA GLU A 154 11.79 -13.92 6.85
C GLU A 154 12.07 -12.57 7.54
N ASN A 155 13.14 -11.86 7.17
CA ASN A 155 13.68 -10.70 7.88
C ASN A 155 14.12 -9.60 6.90
N VAL A 156 13.43 -9.51 5.76
CA VAL A 156 13.57 -8.38 4.83
C VAL A 156 12.47 -7.39 5.10
N HIS A 157 12.89 -6.18 5.45
CA HIS A 157 12.02 -5.04 5.63
C HIS A 157 12.61 -3.83 4.91
N THR A 158 11.76 -3.00 4.31
CA THR A 158 12.23 -1.82 3.56
C THR A 158 11.11 -0.81 3.41
N ASN A 159 11.36 0.44 3.79
CA ASN A 159 10.46 1.54 3.45
C ASN A 159 10.54 1.84 1.96
N PHE A 160 9.46 2.33 1.36
CA PHE A 160 9.42 2.62 -0.05
C PHE A 160 8.40 3.71 -0.37
N GLN A 161 8.63 4.42 -1.46
CA GLN A 161 7.67 5.37 -1.99
C GLN A 161 6.95 4.79 -3.19
N ILE A 162 5.70 5.22 -3.37
CA ILE A 162 4.90 4.94 -4.56
C ILE A 162 4.73 6.22 -5.36
N GLU A 163 4.92 6.11 -6.66
CA GLU A 163 4.61 7.15 -7.62
C GLU A 163 3.62 6.61 -8.66
N LEU A 164 2.51 7.32 -8.84
CA LEU A 164 1.42 6.94 -9.73
C LEU A 164 1.46 7.78 -11.01
N SER A 165 1.23 7.11 -12.14
CA SER A 165 1.00 7.74 -13.44
C SER A 165 -0.29 7.22 -14.05
N THR A 166 -1.14 8.13 -14.53
CA THR A 166 -2.38 7.82 -15.26
C THR A 166 -2.32 8.27 -16.72
N ASP A 167 -1.14 8.68 -17.19
CA ASP A 167 -0.84 9.18 -18.54
C ASP A 167 0.18 8.31 -19.29
N GLY A 168 0.26 7.02 -18.96
CA GLY A 168 1.15 6.06 -19.62
C GLY A 168 2.63 6.22 -19.24
N GLY A 169 2.91 6.73 -18.04
CA GLY A 169 4.28 6.93 -17.54
C GLY A 169 4.96 8.21 -18.04
N ASN A 170 4.21 9.18 -18.58
CA ASN A 170 4.77 10.45 -19.03
C ASN A 170 5.05 11.39 -17.85
N SER A 171 4.16 11.39 -16.86
CA SER A 171 4.32 12.10 -15.59
C SER A 171 3.94 11.21 -14.42
N PHE A 172 4.53 11.48 -13.26
CA PHE A 172 4.34 10.72 -12.04
C PHE A 172 4.04 11.68 -10.88
N VAL A 173 3.09 11.29 -10.05
CA VAL A 173 2.75 11.95 -8.78
C VAL A 173 3.20 11.02 -7.66
N ASN A 174 4.05 11.52 -6.76
CA ASN A 174 4.41 10.80 -5.55
C ASN A 174 3.23 10.85 -4.57
N LEU A 175 2.89 9.74 -3.93
CA LEU A 175 1.76 9.69 -2.98
C LEU A 175 2.03 10.46 -1.68
N GLY A 176 3.24 10.99 -1.49
CA GLY A 176 3.56 11.94 -0.43
C GLY A 176 3.89 11.29 0.91
N GLN A 177 3.97 9.96 0.96
CA GLN A 177 4.25 9.19 2.17
C GLN A 177 5.22 8.04 1.89
N ASP A 178 5.87 7.59 2.96
CA ASP A 178 6.72 6.41 2.96
C ASP A 178 5.89 5.20 3.44
N PHE A 179 5.78 4.20 2.58
CA PHE A 179 5.14 2.92 2.89
C PHE A 179 6.15 1.93 3.44
N TYR A 180 5.67 0.90 4.11
CA TYR A 180 6.51 -0.08 4.78
C TYR A 180 6.34 -1.49 4.21
N MET A 181 7.44 -2.20 3.93
CA MET A 181 7.43 -3.65 3.74
C MET A 181 7.85 -4.31 5.05
N SER A 182 6.93 -5.06 5.65
CA SER A 182 7.11 -5.71 6.95
C SER A 182 7.77 -7.09 6.88
N ASP A 183 8.26 -7.57 8.02
CA ASP A 183 8.77 -8.93 8.18
C ASP A 183 8.12 -9.68 9.35
N SER A 184 8.26 -11.02 9.40
CA SER A 184 7.70 -11.86 10.48
C SER A 184 8.75 -12.66 11.27
N SER A 185 10.05 -12.44 11.02
CA SER A 185 11.10 -13.10 11.80
C SER A 185 12.20 -12.12 12.23
N PRO A 186 12.69 -12.25 13.49
CA PRO A 186 13.75 -11.38 13.96
C PRO A 186 15.09 -11.71 13.27
N GLY A 187 15.99 -10.74 13.26
CA GLY A 187 17.34 -10.88 12.74
C GLY A 187 17.54 -10.08 11.48
N GLY A 188 18.34 -10.59 10.55
CA GLY A 188 18.75 -9.81 9.39
C GLY A 188 19.83 -8.79 9.72
N SER A 189 20.07 -7.90 8.77
CA SER A 189 20.95 -6.76 8.89
C SER A 189 20.47 -5.75 7.85
N PRO A 190 19.82 -4.66 8.29
CA PRO A 190 19.58 -4.31 9.68
C PRO A 190 18.41 -5.17 10.23
N ASP A 191 18.12 -5.10 11.53
CA ASP A 191 17.10 -5.94 12.19
C ASP A 191 15.91 -5.07 12.54
N SER A 192 14.74 -5.40 11.97
CA SER A 192 13.49 -4.61 12.02
C SER A 192 13.05 -4.26 13.43
N GLY A 193 13.36 -5.12 14.41
CA GLY A 193 13.03 -4.89 15.82
C GLY A 193 13.98 -3.93 16.55
N THR A 194 14.97 -3.34 15.87
CA THR A 194 16.00 -2.51 16.50
C THR A 194 16.37 -1.26 15.72
N ASP A 195 15.72 -1.00 14.58
CA ASP A 195 16.22 -0.04 13.60
C ASP A 195 15.17 0.88 12.96
N GLY A 196 13.95 0.97 13.51
CA GLY A 196 12.91 1.77 12.87
C GLY A 196 11.93 0.98 12.01
N GLY A 197 12.18 -0.30 11.75
CA GLY A 197 11.40 -1.10 10.82
C GLY A 197 10.09 -1.65 11.38
N GLY A 198 9.32 -0.94 12.21
CA GLY A 198 8.01 -1.40 12.73
C GLY A 198 8.00 -2.74 13.50
N GLY A 199 9.17 -3.37 13.71
CA GLY A 199 9.34 -4.68 14.30
C GLY A 199 8.76 -5.85 13.51
N VAL A 200 8.79 -7.01 14.17
CA VAL A 200 8.30 -8.28 13.64
C VAL A 200 6.78 -8.33 13.73
N LEU A 201 6.13 -8.40 12.57
CA LEU A 201 4.68 -8.54 12.43
C LEU A 201 4.34 -9.98 12.07
N VAL A 202 3.66 -10.68 12.98
CA VAL A 202 3.10 -12.01 12.72
C VAL A 202 1.60 -11.84 12.61
N GLY A 203 0.98 -12.45 11.60
CA GLY A 203 -0.45 -12.32 11.30
C GLY A 203 -1.39 -12.42 12.52
N PRO A 204 -2.66 -12.12 12.29
CA PRO A 204 -3.42 -13.22 11.72
C PRO A 204 -3.92 -12.96 10.30
N ASP A 205 -3.79 -11.72 9.83
CA ASP A 205 -4.40 -11.20 8.61
C ASP A 205 -3.42 -10.27 7.87
N ALA A 206 -3.21 -10.49 6.59
CA ALA A 206 -2.45 -9.61 5.73
C ALA A 206 -3.15 -8.25 5.62
N ASP A 207 -4.49 -8.21 5.54
CA ASP A 207 -5.25 -6.97 5.36
C ASP A 207 -5.09 -5.98 6.52
N SER A 208 -4.71 -6.46 7.72
CA SER A 208 -4.56 -5.61 8.92
C SER A 208 -3.12 -5.15 9.18
N LEU A 209 -2.17 -5.49 8.33
CA LEU A 209 -0.78 -5.06 8.52
C LEU A 209 -0.61 -3.60 8.08
N ALA A 210 0.22 -2.83 8.81
CA ALA A 210 0.66 -1.50 8.37
C ALA A 210 1.41 -1.50 7.02
N SER A 211 1.83 -2.68 6.57
CA SER A 211 2.43 -2.90 5.26
C SER A 211 1.44 -3.21 4.14
N THR A 212 0.14 -3.20 4.45
CA THR A 212 -0.93 -3.24 3.46
C THR A 212 -1.25 -1.83 3.01
N VAL A 213 -1.03 -1.59 1.72
CA VAL A 213 -1.07 -0.27 1.12
C VAL A 213 -2.39 -0.07 0.40
N ASN A 214 -3.11 1.00 0.75
CA ASN A 214 -4.36 1.37 0.12
C ASN A 214 -4.25 2.75 -0.54
N PHE A 215 -4.74 2.91 -1.76
CA PHE A 215 -4.91 4.21 -2.42
C PHE A 215 -5.91 4.12 -3.58
N THR A 216 -6.30 5.26 -4.15
CA THR A 216 -7.21 5.33 -5.29
C THR A 216 -6.47 5.59 -6.61
N ILE A 217 -7.01 5.06 -7.70
CA ILE A 217 -6.49 5.22 -9.06
C ILE A 217 -7.60 5.75 -9.96
N ASP A 218 -7.41 6.95 -10.51
CA ASP A 218 -8.29 7.53 -11.52
C ASP A 218 -7.81 7.17 -12.93
N ALA A 219 -8.39 6.12 -13.50
CA ALA A 219 -8.07 5.69 -14.84
C ALA A 219 -8.81 6.53 -15.89
N THR A 220 -8.07 7.02 -16.89
CA THR A 220 -8.66 7.79 -18.01
C THR A 220 -9.39 6.90 -19.02
N GLY A 221 -9.13 5.59 -19.00
CA GLY A 221 -9.63 4.63 -20.00
C GLY A 221 -8.92 4.70 -21.36
N VAL A 222 -7.89 5.55 -21.49
CA VAL A 222 -7.14 5.76 -22.74
C VAL A 222 -5.69 5.40 -22.56
N ASP A 223 -5.05 5.99 -21.55
CA ASP A 223 -3.65 5.74 -21.24
C ASP A 223 -3.51 4.61 -20.21
N GLU A 224 -2.34 4.00 -20.18
CA GLU A 224 -2.00 2.97 -19.19
C GLU A 224 -1.77 3.62 -17.83
N VAL A 225 -2.16 2.92 -16.76
CA VAL A 225 -1.74 3.28 -15.41
C VAL A 225 -0.39 2.63 -15.14
N VAL A 226 0.56 3.41 -14.63
CA VAL A 226 1.88 2.91 -14.23
C VAL A 226 2.10 3.24 -12.77
N ILE A 227 2.22 2.20 -11.95
CA ILE A 227 2.60 2.30 -10.54
C ILE A 227 4.09 2.06 -10.48
N ARG A 228 4.84 3.02 -9.94
CA ARG A 228 6.29 2.95 -9.78
C ARG A 228 6.65 2.90 -8.31
N PHE A 229 7.36 1.85 -7.93
CA PHE A 229 7.83 1.61 -6.58
C PHE A 229 9.30 2.00 -6.47
N ALA A 230 9.62 2.74 -5.43
CA ALA A 230 10.94 3.31 -5.17
C ALA A 230 11.39 2.96 -3.74
N PRO A 231 12.12 1.84 -3.56
CA PRO A 231 12.60 1.44 -2.24
C PRO A 231 13.59 2.46 -1.69
N LEU A 232 13.41 2.87 -0.43
CA LEU A 232 14.29 3.75 0.35
C LEU A 232 15.50 2.99 0.89
N SER A 233 16.10 2.23 -0.02
CA SER A 233 17.14 1.27 0.32
C SER A 233 18.32 1.97 0.96
N GLY A 234 18.65 1.59 2.19
CA GLY A 234 19.81 2.13 2.89
C GLY A 234 19.65 3.49 3.55
N ALA A 235 18.42 3.95 3.79
CA ALA A 235 18.13 4.87 4.90
C ALA A 235 18.76 4.35 6.22
N LEU A 236 18.77 3.02 6.40
CA LEU A 236 19.38 2.31 7.55
C LEU A 236 20.82 1.80 7.27
N GLY A 237 21.49 2.33 6.24
CA GLY A 237 22.89 2.00 5.90
C GLY A 237 23.09 0.93 4.80
N ASN A 238 24.29 0.31 4.72
CA ASN A 238 24.64 -0.69 3.68
C ASN A 238 24.14 -2.12 4.00
N ALA A 239 22.97 -2.20 4.60
CA ALA A 239 22.52 -3.39 5.26
C ALA A 239 21.56 -4.15 4.32
N VAL A 240 21.92 -5.41 4.00
CA VAL A 240 21.37 -6.16 2.86
C VAL A 240 19.85 -6.35 2.93
N HIS A 241 19.31 -6.50 4.15
CA HIS A 241 17.89 -6.79 4.34
C HIS A 241 17.00 -5.55 4.16
N ASN A 242 17.61 -4.36 4.08
CA ASN A 242 16.97 -3.11 3.68
C ASN A 242 17.35 -2.69 2.24
N GLN A 243 17.74 -3.65 1.39
CA GLN A 243 18.08 -3.42 -0.02
C GLN A 243 17.29 -4.34 -0.98
N LEU A 244 16.29 -5.02 -0.44
CA LEU A 244 15.36 -5.86 -1.15
C LEU A 244 13.96 -5.35 -0.83
N TRP A 245 13.11 -5.23 -1.83
CA TRP A 245 11.72 -4.84 -1.65
C TRP A 245 10.84 -5.69 -2.56
N GLY A 246 9.60 -5.94 -2.14
CA GLY A 246 8.65 -6.74 -2.89
C GLY A 246 7.19 -6.35 -2.65
N ILE A 247 6.36 -6.83 -3.57
CA ILE A 247 4.90 -6.84 -3.51
C ILE A 247 4.47 -8.31 -3.64
N ASN A 248 3.65 -8.79 -2.71
CA ASN A 248 3.19 -10.17 -2.73
C ASN A 248 2.01 -10.35 -3.68
N GLY A 249 1.09 -9.40 -3.66
CA GLY A 249 -0.10 -9.39 -4.49
C GLY A 249 -0.82 -8.05 -4.38
N PHE A 250 -1.91 -7.92 -5.12
CA PHE A 250 -2.78 -6.75 -5.04
C PHE A 250 -4.22 -7.09 -5.40
N GLU A 251 -5.12 -6.24 -4.92
CA GLU A 251 -6.52 -6.18 -5.29
C GLU A 251 -6.84 -4.85 -5.96
N MET A 252 -7.69 -4.90 -6.97
CA MET A 252 -8.33 -3.72 -7.52
C MET A 252 -9.83 -3.94 -7.66
N SER A 253 -10.60 -2.99 -7.15
CA SER A 253 -12.06 -2.96 -7.28
C SER A 253 -12.50 -1.61 -7.85
N PRO A 254 -13.52 -1.57 -8.73
CA PRO A 254 -14.06 -0.30 -9.15
C PRO A 254 -14.77 0.34 -7.97
N LEU A 255 -14.49 1.62 -7.76
CA LEU A 255 -15.22 2.46 -6.82
C LEU A 255 -16.39 3.05 -7.60
N SER A 256 -17.60 2.73 -7.14
CA SER A 256 -18.80 3.42 -7.66
C SER A 256 -18.90 4.75 -6.95
N ASP A 257 -19.27 5.78 -7.69
CA ASP A 257 -19.54 7.14 -7.19
C ASP A 257 -20.87 7.52 -7.84
N ALA A 258 -21.96 7.24 -7.13
CA ALA A 258 -23.31 7.27 -7.68
C ALA A 258 -23.83 8.70 -7.86
N ASP A 259 -23.30 9.65 -7.09
CA ASP A 259 -23.74 11.04 -7.07
C ASP A 259 -22.73 12.02 -7.70
N GLU A 260 -21.60 11.49 -8.15
CA GLU A 260 -20.54 12.16 -8.94
C GLU A 260 -19.84 13.28 -8.15
N ASP A 261 -19.55 13.04 -6.87
CA ASP A 261 -18.91 14.01 -5.97
C ASP A 261 -17.43 13.71 -5.65
N ASP A 262 -16.86 12.71 -6.32
CA ASP A 262 -15.49 12.19 -6.15
C ASP A 262 -15.25 11.39 -4.85
N LEU A 263 -16.29 11.12 -4.04
CA LEU A 263 -16.26 10.09 -3.01
C LEU A 263 -16.83 8.75 -3.53
N PRO A 264 -16.24 7.60 -3.14
CA PRO A 264 -16.84 6.31 -3.43
C PRO A 264 -18.06 6.01 -2.56
N ASP A 265 -19.09 5.39 -3.16
CA ASP A 265 -20.28 4.86 -2.48
C ASP A 265 -19.91 4.04 -1.24
N SER A 266 -18.81 3.28 -1.31
CA SER A 266 -18.33 2.45 -0.19
C SER A 266 -17.77 3.27 0.96
N PHE A 267 -17.07 4.37 0.67
CA PHE A 267 -16.54 5.29 1.66
C PHE A 267 -17.70 6.08 2.30
N GLU A 268 -18.60 6.62 1.48
CA GLU A 268 -19.78 7.33 1.95
C GLU A 268 -20.70 6.43 2.79
N SER A 269 -20.82 5.15 2.42
CA SER A 269 -21.60 4.18 3.20
C SER A 269 -21.04 3.97 4.61
N LEU A 270 -19.72 4.08 4.83
CA LEU A 270 -19.15 4.01 6.18
C LEU A 270 -19.68 5.15 7.04
N ILE A 271 -19.70 6.36 6.49
CA ILE A 271 -20.20 7.57 7.15
C ILE A 271 -21.70 7.45 7.43
N VAL A 272 -22.50 7.07 6.44
CA VAL A 272 -23.96 6.87 6.58
C VAL A 272 -24.28 5.83 7.67
N ASP A 273 -23.52 4.74 7.74
CA ASP A 273 -23.76 3.66 8.70
C ASP A 273 -23.19 3.94 10.11
N ALA A 274 -22.23 4.86 10.24
CA ALA A 274 -21.56 5.16 11.52
C ALA A 274 -22.51 5.69 12.58
N ASN A 275 -23.47 6.54 12.19
CA ASN A 275 -24.47 7.07 13.10
C ASN A 275 -25.87 7.16 12.45
N PRO A 276 -26.68 6.10 12.54
CA PRO A 276 -28.02 6.05 11.94
C PRO A 276 -29.06 7.03 12.52
N THR A 277 -28.66 7.94 13.41
CA THR A 277 -29.53 8.92 14.07
C THR A 277 -29.18 10.37 13.77
N ASP A 278 -28.13 10.62 12.99
CA ASP A 278 -27.81 11.96 12.50
C ASP A 278 -28.67 12.32 11.27
N ALA A 279 -28.21 13.31 10.49
CA ALA A 279 -28.92 13.80 9.32
C ALA A 279 -28.38 13.25 7.99
N ILE A 280 -27.37 12.39 8.03
CA ILE A 280 -26.74 11.78 6.86
C ILE A 280 -27.49 10.46 6.61
N GLU A 281 -28.52 10.51 5.76
CA GLU A 281 -29.40 9.35 5.53
C GLU A 281 -28.99 8.55 4.29
N THR A 282 -28.26 9.19 3.38
CA THR A 282 -27.88 8.66 2.06
C THR A 282 -26.46 9.05 1.71
N ILE A 283 -25.88 8.35 0.73
CA ILE A 283 -24.55 8.67 0.20
C ILE A 283 -24.53 10.13 -0.30
N GLU A 284 -25.60 10.59 -0.95
CA GLU A 284 -25.75 11.97 -1.42
C GLU A 284 -25.73 13.07 -0.32
N ASP A 285 -25.79 12.70 0.96
CA ASP A 285 -25.65 13.61 2.09
C ASP A 285 -24.20 13.74 2.58
N VAL A 286 -23.33 12.82 2.20
CA VAL A 286 -21.89 12.86 2.45
C VAL A 286 -21.27 13.81 1.43
N LEU A 287 -20.33 14.67 1.86
CA LEU A 287 -19.67 15.60 0.95
C LEU A 287 -18.15 15.53 1.14
N PRO A 288 -17.34 15.62 0.08
CA PRO A 288 -15.88 15.52 0.11
C PRO A 288 -15.21 16.57 1.00
N GLY A 289 -15.84 17.74 1.18
CA GLY A 289 -15.28 18.84 1.96
C GLY A 289 -15.80 18.93 3.41
N GLU A 290 -16.66 18.00 3.85
CA GLU A 290 -17.02 17.86 5.26
C GLU A 290 -15.94 17.02 5.99
N ASP A 291 -15.97 17.02 7.31
CA ASP A 291 -15.06 16.33 8.22
C ASP A 291 -15.97 15.64 9.25
N PHE A 292 -16.25 14.35 9.03
CA PHE A 292 -17.33 13.66 9.73
C PHE A 292 -16.99 13.40 11.20
N ASP A 293 -15.77 12.95 11.49
CA ASP A 293 -15.33 12.61 12.84
C ASP A 293 -14.66 13.78 13.59
N ASN A 294 -14.45 14.92 12.91
CA ASN A 294 -13.99 16.20 13.44
C ASN A 294 -12.53 16.18 13.93
N ASP A 295 -11.68 15.51 13.17
CA ASP A 295 -10.26 15.32 13.48
C ASP A 295 -9.35 16.39 12.83
N GLY A 296 -9.88 17.15 11.86
CA GLY A 296 -9.17 18.18 11.11
C GLY A 296 -8.79 17.80 9.68
N SER A 297 -9.09 16.57 9.25
CA SER A 297 -9.00 16.07 7.88
C SER A 297 -10.41 16.05 7.24
N SER A 298 -10.51 16.45 5.97
CA SER A 298 -11.79 16.33 5.24
C SER A 298 -12.00 14.91 4.69
N ASN A 299 -13.24 14.51 4.45
CA ASN A 299 -13.60 13.22 3.84
C ASN A 299 -12.78 12.89 2.58
N ALA A 300 -12.54 13.87 1.70
CA ALA A 300 -11.71 13.67 0.51
C ALA A 300 -10.21 13.52 0.82
N GLU A 301 -9.71 14.20 1.84
CA GLU A 301 -8.35 14.04 2.33
C GLU A 301 -8.14 12.67 2.98
N GLU A 302 -9.10 12.21 3.79
CA GLU A 302 -9.09 10.89 4.41
C GLU A 302 -9.12 9.77 3.37
N LEU A 303 -10.02 9.89 2.37
CA LEU A 303 -10.04 8.97 1.23
C LEU A 303 -8.69 8.93 0.50
N THR A 304 -8.03 10.09 0.35
CA THR A 304 -6.74 10.19 -0.34
C THR A 304 -5.61 9.57 0.49
N ARG A 305 -5.62 9.76 1.82
CA ARG A 305 -4.61 9.23 2.75
C ARG A 305 -4.86 7.79 3.16
N GLY A 306 -6.07 7.28 2.96
CA GLY A 306 -6.49 5.94 3.36
C GLY A 306 -6.87 5.84 4.83
N THR A 307 -7.13 6.98 5.50
CA THR A 307 -7.59 7.02 6.89
C THR A 307 -9.09 6.78 6.99
N SER A 308 -9.56 6.49 8.20
CA SER A 308 -10.95 6.09 8.46
C SER A 308 -11.83 7.32 8.64
N PRO A 309 -12.87 7.55 7.80
CA PRO A 309 -13.76 8.72 7.91
C PRO A 309 -14.64 8.79 9.16
N VAL A 310 -14.48 7.84 10.07
CA VAL A 310 -15.35 7.62 11.22
C VAL A 310 -14.55 7.36 12.50
N GLU A 311 -13.22 7.40 12.43
CA GLU A 311 -12.31 7.20 13.55
C GLU A 311 -11.22 8.28 13.48
N ALA A 312 -11.30 9.28 14.36
CA ALA A 312 -10.48 10.49 14.33
C ALA A 312 -8.96 10.28 14.54
N ASP A 313 -8.54 9.04 14.78
CA ASP A 313 -7.17 8.59 15.10
C ASP A 313 -7.09 7.17 14.55
N SER A 314 -6.64 7.04 13.28
CA SER A 314 -6.77 5.81 12.50
C SER A 314 -5.80 4.70 12.93
N ASP A 315 -4.71 5.03 13.60
CA ASP A 315 -3.71 4.08 14.10
C ASP A 315 -3.64 3.95 15.63
N ASP A 316 -4.54 4.64 16.34
CA ASP A 316 -4.76 4.57 17.79
C ASP A 316 -3.53 4.99 18.62
N ASP A 317 -2.72 5.92 18.12
CA ASP A 317 -1.47 6.35 18.75
C ASP A 317 -1.64 7.56 19.70
N GLY A 318 -2.76 8.27 19.56
CA GLY A 318 -3.14 9.45 20.34
C GLY A 318 -2.99 10.80 19.62
N LEU A 319 -2.49 10.83 18.38
CA LEU A 319 -2.65 11.94 17.44
C LEU A 319 -3.97 11.81 16.68
N LEU A 320 -4.35 12.86 15.97
CA LEU A 320 -5.52 12.84 15.11
C LEU A 320 -5.01 12.80 13.67
N ASP A 321 -5.72 12.15 12.75
CA ASP A 321 -5.24 12.03 11.36
C ASP A 321 -5.00 13.42 10.74
N GLY A 322 -5.84 14.40 11.07
CA GLY A 322 -5.67 15.79 10.68
C GLY A 322 -4.40 16.49 11.17
N ALA A 323 -3.77 15.99 12.25
CA ALA A 323 -2.46 16.47 12.74
C ALA A 323 -1.28 15.79 12.02
N GLU A 324 -1.51 14.66 11.36
CA GLU A 324 -0.50 13.78 10.78
C GLU A 324 -0.56 13.85 9.25
N ASP A 325 0.22 14.76 8.68
CA ASP A 325 0.14 15.03 7.24
C ASP A 325 1.01 14.09 6.38
N GLY A 326 1.70 13.12 6.97
CA GLY A 326 2.62 12.19 6.31
C GLY A 326 3.85 12.88 5.72
N GLY A 327 4.10 14.15 6.06
CA GLY A 327 5.13 14.98 5.44
C GLY A 327 6.57 14.60 5.82
N GLY A 328 6.77 13.71 6.79
CA GLY A 328 8.06 13.24 7.29
C GLY A 328 8.88 14.33 7.99
N SER A 329 8.24 15.41 8.45
CA SER A 329 8.94 16.54 9.07
C SER A 329 8.04 17.28 10.05
N TRP A 330 8.48 17.34 11.32
CA TRP A 330 7.83 18.14 12.35
C TRP A 330 7.75 19.62 12.00
N VAL A 331 6.51 20.14 11.93
CA VAL A 331 6.25 21.58 11.85
C VAL A 331 5.73 22.10 13.19
N ASN A 332 4.71 21.46 13.75
CA ASN A 332 4.11 21.71 15.07
C ASN A 332 3.12 20.59 15.43
N THR A 333 2.40 20.72 16.55
CA THR A 333 1.45 19.70 17.03
C THR A 333 0.22 19.50 16.16
N ASP A 334 -0.09 20.43 15.25
CA ASP A 334 -1.22 20.32 14.31
C ASP A 334 -0.72 19.90 12.90
N GLN A 335 0.57 19.59 12.75
CA GLN A 335 1.23 19.15 11.53
C GLN A 335 2.57 18.49 11.90
N THR A 336 2.49 17.27 12.41
CA THR A 336 3.60 16.52 13.02
C THR A 336 4.54 15.91 11.99
N GLY A 337 4.07 15.68 10.76
CA GLY A 337 4.83 14.96 9.73
C GLY A 337 4.72 13.44 9.82
N SER A 338 4.20 12.88 10.92
CA SER A 338 4.00 11.44 11.09
C SER A 338 2.93 10.90 10.14
N ASN A 339 2.91 9.58 10.00
CA ASN A 339 1.99 8.84 9.14
C ASN A 339 0.76 8.40 9.94
N PRO A 340 -0.47 8.87 9.60
CA PRO A 340 -1.70 8.57 10.35
C PRO A 340 -2.15 7.10 10.30
N LEU A 341 -1.41 6.24 9.60
CA LEU A 341 -1.66 4.81 9.48
C LEU A 341 -0.54 3.97 10.13
N ASN A 342 0.38 4.61 10.84
CA ASN A 342 1.51 3.96 11.48
C ASN A 342 1.87 4.66 12.80
N ALA A 343 1.39 4.09 13.90
CA ALA A 343 1.50 4.60 15.25
C ALA A 343 2.93 4.86 15.78
N ASP A 344 3.97 4.50 15.04
CA ASP A 344 5.40 4.71 15.34
C ASP A 344 6.12 4.94 14.00
N SER A 345 6.11 6.19 13.53
CA SER A 345 6.49 6.56 12.17
C SER A 345 7.97 6.39 11.86
N ASP A 346 8.84 6.60 12.84
CA ASP A 346 10.28 6.39 12.72
C ASP A 346 10.78 5.05 13.28
N GLY A 347 9.90 4.32 13.97
CA GLY A 347 10.07 2.96 14.47
C GLY A 347 11.09 2.86 15.62
N ASP A 348 11.33 3.93 16.37
CA ASP A 348 12.24 3.91 17.52
C ASP A 348 11.66 3.16 18.75
N GLY A 349 10.38 2.79 18.67
CA GLY A 349 9.61 2.10 19.70
C GLY A 349 8.79 3.02 20.61
N LEU A 350 8.71 4.31 20.30
CA LEU A 350 7.82 5.30 20.89
C LEU A 350 6.65 5.56 19.93
N LEU A 351 5.47 5.87 20.47
CA LEU A 351 4.33 6.23 19.61
C LEU A 351 4.43 7.69 19.20
N ASP A 352 4.03 8.06 17.98
CA ASP A 352 4.16 9.43 17.50
C ASP A 352 3.42 10.41 18.42
N GLY A 353 2.26 10.01 18.95
CA GLY A 353 1.43 10.78 19.88
C GLY A 353 2.02 11.06 21.26
N ILE A 354 3.12 10.41 21.64
CA ILE A 354 3.87 10.79 22.85
C ILE A 354 5.06 11.70 22.54
N GLU A 355 5.47 11.82 21.29
CA GLU A 355 6.66 12.56 20.87
C GLU A 355 6.36 14.02 20.57
N ASN A 356 7.26 14.90 21.04
CA ASN A 356 7.09 16.33 20.88
C ASN A 356 8.43 17.06 21.03
N PRO A 357 9.11 17.41 19.93
CA PRO A 357 10.43 18.00 19.97
C PRO A 357 10.42 19.47 20.43
N ASP A 358 9.25 20.12 20.50
CA ASP A 358 9.10 21.47 21.06
C ASP A 358 9.10 21.49 22.60
N LEU A 359 8.95 20.32 23.23
CA LEU A 359 8.99 20.14 24.68
C LEU A 359 10.28 19.44 25.13
N PRO A 360 10.89 19.88 26.24
CA PRO A 360 12.08 19.19 26.75
C PRO A 360 11.70 17.84 27.37
N HIS A 361 12.56 16.84 27.16
CA HIS A 361 12.49 15.52 27.83
C HIS A 361 12.18 15.65 29.34
N ASP A 362 11.09 15.04 29.79
CA ASP A 362 10.70 14.96 31.20
C ASP A 362 11.30 13.71 31.86
N SER A 363 12.34 13.88 32.66
CA SER A 363 12.96 12.75 33.37
C SER A 363 12.08 12.09 34.42
N ASP A 364 11.03 12.77 34.89
CA ASP A 364 10.07 12.18 35.83
C ASP A 364 8.97 11.39 35.09
N ASN A 365 8.72 11.68 33.79
CA ASN A 365 7.72 11.01 32.95
C ASN A 365 8.23 10.74 31.51
N PRO A 366 9.33 9.99 31.32
CA PRO A 366 9.97 9.85 30.01
C PRO A 366 9.10 9.08 29.00
N ALA A 367 8.14 8.27 29.46
CA ALA A 367 7.24 7.50 28.60
C ALA A 367 6.06 8.31 28.03
N THR A 368 5.87 9.55 28.46
CA THR A 368 4.77 10.43 27.98
C THR A 368 5.28 11.81 27.55
N GLN A 369 6.59 12.02 27.64
CA GLN A 369 7.27 13.23 27.20
C GLN A 369 8.78 12.93 27.00
N PRO A 370 9.12 12.14 25.97
CA PRO A 370 10.50 11.85 25.61
C PRO A 370 11.23 13.08 25.04
N GLY A 371 10.50 14.08 24.51
CA GLY A 371 11.08 15.26 23.88
C GLY A 371 11.82 14.96 22.57
N THR A 372 11.46 13.84 21.94
CA THR A 372 11.95 13.34 20.64
C THR A 372 11.01 13.79 19.52
N ASN A 373 11.41 13.56 18.28
CA ASN A 373 10.70 13.95 17.08
C ASN A 373 10.17 12.66 16.43
N PRO A 374 8.85 12.53 16.14
CA PRO A 374 8.24 11.31 15.61
C PRO A 374 8.65 10.94 14.17
N ASN A 375 9.70 11.58 13.65
CA ASN A 375 10.20 11.34 12.30
C ASN A 375 11.73 11.13 12.32
N GLU A 376 12.34 10.98 13.51
CA GLU A 376 13.79 10.88 13.70
C GLU A 376 14.16 9.94 14.87
N ALA A 377 14.45 8.67 14.53
CA ALA A 377 14.88 7.60 15.44
C ALA A 377 16.22 7.80 16.19
#